data_AF-A0A973L3N2-F1
#
_entry.id   AF-A0A973L3N2-F1
#
_cell.length_a   1.000
_cell.length_b   1.000
_cell.length_c   1.000
_cell.angle_alpha   90.00
_cell.angle_beta   90.00
_cell.angle_gamma   90.00
#
_symmetry.space_group_name_H-M   'P 1'
#
loop_
_entity.id
_entity.type
_entity.pdbx_description
1 polymer ?
#
loop_
_entity_poly.entity_id
_entity_poly.type
_entity_poly.pdbx_seq_one_letter_code
_entity_poly.pdbx_strand_id
1 'polypeptide(L)'
;MWQVPGGVQIEVRYVRRPGAAEFARGLEARLGEVRGVGRAEVNGTLGCVFVGCEPDGSEPDGSDLESVVRLVTEAEAEAEAAARETGRGEGGGKAGADRVRIPRAVGFPGGPEAQVGAAVQVAGSLVAFGVAVMGRLARIPGLPPAVPALLELTEATPRLHDAAARKLGAAAADVGWATANLITTTLTFRPLGPVVSGLLAAVRYTEAKARRQAWQDWALRLGGRDGAYRHDAAPAHERPTPLPQGPAGRYAHAAVPAAVAGYGVTGALTRSRDRALASMIAGIPRAAWSGLETFAATVGQCASDRGALVLRPEALRRLDRIDTVVLDARVLATGTWTVGTVAPLAPGGTAAAGPDLDEIHAVIHELIDGTDPAQSLEQGGWALRPLTERQDAEAELPGDAEAELPAEAAALAEEWAEQGARVLLVVRDGRPVAVAGLVPQLQPLAEHLVRAARECGRVVLAGGPPGLHRRFGLD
;
A
#
# COMPACT_ATOMS: atom_id res chain seq x y z
N MET A 1 15.61 14.05 13.14
CA MET A 1 16.29 12.88 13.73
C MET A 1 15.39 12.28 14.79
N TRP A 2 15.22 10.96 14.78
CA TRP A 2 14.36 10.23 15.71
C TRP A 2 15.08 8.99 16.24
N GLN A 3 15.05 8.79 17.56
CA GLN A 3 15.58 7.57 18.16
C GLN A 3 14.60 6.42 17.94
N VAL A 4 15.15 5.25 17.57
CA VAL A 4 14.40 4.02 17.33
C VAL A 4 15.12 2.85 18.00
N PRO A 5 14.43 1.73 18.30
CA PRO A 5 15.10 0.55 18.82
C PRO A 5 16.25 0.11 17.90
N GLY A 6 17.46 0.00 18.47
CA GLY A 6 18.66 -0.41 17.75
C GLY A 6 19.33 0.68 16.91
N GLY A 7 18.94 1.96 17.02
CA GLY A 7 19.63 3.03 16.30
C GLY A 7 18.89 4.37 16.22
N VAL A 8 19.21 5.14 15.17
CA VAL A 8 18.63 6.45 14.90
C VAL A 8 18.15 6.51 13.46
N GLN A 9 17.00 7.15 13.23
CA GLN A 9 16.53 7.51 11.90
C GLN A 9 16.70 9.00 11.64
N ILE A 10 17.30 9.35 10.51
CA ILE A 10 17.57 10.72 10.08
C ILE A 10 16.79 10.97 8.78
N GLU A 11 16.12 12.10 8.68
CA GLU A 11 15.37 12.47 7.47
C GLU A 11 16.36 12.74 6.32
N VAL A 12 16.04 12.23 5.13
CA VAL A 12 16.80 12.47 3.91
C VAL A 12 15.83 12.80 2.78
N ARG A 13 15.91 14.04 2.31
CA ARG A 13 15.06 14.65 1.28
C ARG A 13 15.46 14.23 -0.13
N TYR A 14 16.75 14.01 -0.41
CA TYR A 14 17.26 13.76 -1.76
C TYR A 14 16.95 12.35 -2.33
N VAL A 15 16.66 11.36 -1.48
CA VAL A 15 16.40 9.93 -1.85
C VAL A 15 15.14 9.71 -2.71
N ARG A 16 14.49 10.76 -3.19
CA ARG A 16 13.23 10.71 -3.95
C ARG A 16 13.35 11.24 -5.38
N ARG A 17 14.57 11.60 -5.79
CA ARG A 17 14.88 12.15 -7.12
C ARG A 17 15.41 11.06 -8.07
N PRO A 18 15.42 11.32 -9.40
CA PRO A 18 16.15 10.46 -10.34
C PRO A 18 17.61 10.31 -9.88
N GLY A 19 18.17 9.09 -9.95
CA GLY A 19 19.51 8.79 -9.40
C GLY A 19 19.56 8.54 -7.89
N ALA A 20 18.42 8.52 -7.19
CA ALA A 20 18.36 8.29 -5.74
C ALA A 20 18.97 6.95 -5.28
N ALA A 21 18.96 5.91 -6.12
CA ALA A 21 19.54 4.62 -5.76
C ALA A 21 21.08 4.67 -5.66
N GLU A 22 21.74 5.43 -6.53
CA GLU A 22 23.19 5.63 -6.47
C GLU A 22 23.56 6.52 -5.28
N PHE A 23 22.81 7.60 -5.05
CA PHE A 23 22.95 8.42 -3.86
C PHE A 23 22.74 7.61 -2.57
N ALA A 24 21.70 6.77 -2.51
CA ALA A 24 21.40 5.91 -1.37
C ALA A 24 22.58 4.98 -1.06
N ARG A 25 23.10 4.26 -2.08
CA ARG A 25 24.26 3.38 -1.91
C ARG A 25 25.52 4.13 -1.50
N GLY A 26 25.77 5.30 -2.09
CA GLY A 26 26.90 6.15 -1.71
C GLY A 26 26.79 6.68 -0.27
N LEU A 27 25.58 7.03 0.16
CA LEU A 27 25.31 7.46 1.53
C LEU A 27 25.46 6.30 2.54
N GLU A 28 24.97 5.11 2.21
CA GLU A 28 25.17 3.90 3.04
C GLU A 28 26.67 3.59 3.21
N ALA A 29 27.45 3.65 2.13
CA ALA A 29 28.90 3.43 2.18
C ALA A 29 29.62 4.46 3.06
N ARG A 30 29.35 5.76 2.85
CA ARG A 30 29.95 6.85 3.66
C ARG A 30 29.61 6.74 5.13
N LEU A 31 28.38 6.35 5.46
CA LEU A 31 27.94 6.20 6.84
C LEU A 31 28.54 4.95 7.51
N GLY A 32 28.82 3.89 6.75
CA GLY A 32 29.51 2.70 7.25
C GLY A 32 30.98 2.93 7.61
N GLU A 33 31.61 4.01 7.12
CA GLU A 33 32.98 4.38 7.48
C GLU A 33 33.07 5.16 8.82
N VAL A 34 31.92 5.59 9.37
CA VAL A 34 31.86 6.34 10.62
C VAL A 34 32.02 5.39 11.81
N ARG A 35 32.95 5.72 12.71
CA ARG A 35 33.18 4.95 13.94
C ARG A 35 31.88 4.89 14.76
N GLY A 36 31.48 3.69 15.18
CA GLY A 36 30.27 3.45 15.98
C GLY A 36 28.99 3.18 15.17
N VAL A 37 29.04 3.31 13.85
CA VAL A 37 27.93 2.88 12.96
C VAL A 37 28.15 1.43 12.55
N GLY A 38 27.35 0.52 13.12
CA GLY A 38 27.37 -0.89 12.75
C GLY A 38 26.64 -1.17 11.44
N ARG A 39 25.65 -0.33 11.08
CA ARG A 39 24.93 -0.44 9.81
C ARG A 39 24.24 0.86 9.43
N ALA A 40 24.14 1.13 8.13
CA ALA A 40 23.37 2.23 7.57
C ALA A 40 22.48 1.72 6.43
N GLU A 41 21.19 2.04 6.48
CA GLU A 41 20.20 1.59 5.51
C GLU A 41 19.30 2.74 5.09
N VAL A 42 19.28 3.03 3.79
CA VAL A 42 18.51 4.13 3.23
C VAL A 42 17.14 3.62 2.79
N ASN A 43 16.09 4.29 3.29
CA ASN A 43 14.71 4.06 2.89
C ASN A 43 14.17 5.25 2.09
N GLY A 44 14.15 5.12 0.77
CA GLY A 44 13.60 6.12 -0.14
C GLY A 44 12.09 6.32 -0.05
N THR A 45 11.33 5.32 0.39
CA THR A 45 9.87 5.43 0.56
C THR A 45 9.51 6.27 1.79
N LEU A 46 10.20 6.04 2.91
CA LEU A 46 10.05 6.83 4.13
C LEU A 46 10.74 8.20 4.01
N GLY A 47 11.80 8.28 3.20
CA GLY A 47 12.65 9.46 3.10
C GLY A 47 13.55 9.61 4.32
N CYS A 48 14.12 8.50 4.79
CA CYS A 48 15.00 8.48 5.94
C CYS A 48 16.14 7.47 5.77
N VAL A 49 17.25 7.71 6.47
CA VAL A 49 18.32 6.74 6.67
C VAL A 49 18.23 6.21 8.09
N PHE A 50 18.23 4.89 8.23
CA PHE A 50 18.39 4.21 9.51
C PHE A 50 19.88 3.97 9.75
N VAL A 51 20.37 4.35 10.92
CA VAL A 51 21.74 4.18 11.37
C VAL A 51 21.71 3.33 12.64
N GLY A 52 22.16 2.09 12.55
CA GLY A 52 22.30 1.20 13.70
C GLY A 52 23.64 1.41 14.37
N CYS A 53 23.64 1.69 15.66
CA CYS A 53 24.86 1.81 16.47
C CYS A 53 25.26 0.43 17.00
N GLU A 54 26.55 0.14 17.07
CA GLU A 54 27.02 -1.12 17.65
C GLU A 54 26.67 -1.21 19.15
N PRO A 55 26.31 -2.41 19.65
CA PRO A 55 25.88 -2.62 21.03
C PRO A 55 27.04 -2.61 22.06
N ASP A 56 28.21 -2.07 21.71
CA ASP A 56 29.40 -2.13 22.56
C ASP A 56 29.37 -1.06 23.66
N GLY A 57 28.43 -1.23 24.60
CA GLY A 57 28.40 -0.72 25.98
C GLY A 57 28.51 0.80 26.23
N SER A 58 28.78 1.58 25.21
CA SER A 58 28.99 3.01 25.24
C SER A 58 27.75 3.61 24.60
N GLU A 59 26.94 4.37 25.35
CA GLU A 59 25.95 5.23 24.69
C GLU A 59 26.69 6.05 23.62
N PRO A 60 26.19 6.10 22.37
CA PRO A 60 26.85 6.87 21.33
C PRO A 60 27.04 8.29 21.84
N ASP A 61 28.29 8.76 21.88
CA ASP A 61 28.59 10.12 22.33
C ASP A 61 27.83 11.10 21.42
N GLY A 62 27.33 12.19 21.99
CA GLY A 62 26.53 13.17 21.23
C GLY A 62 27.30 13.74 20.03
N SER A 63 28.63 13.71 20.10
CA SER A 63 29.58 14.13 19.06
C SER A 63 29.60 13.23 17.82
N ASP A 64 29.39 11.91 17.98
CA ASP A 64 29.34 10.95 16.87
C ASP A 64 28.04 11.09 16.09
N LEU A 65 26.92 11.29 16.79
CA LEU A 65 25.62 11.46 16.16
C LEU A 65 25.49 12.81 15.42
N GLU A 66 26.07 13.88 15.98
CA GLU A 66 26.18 15.17 15.28
C GLU A 66 27.01 15.04 14.00
N SER A 67 28.09 14.26 14.05
CA SER A 67 28.92 13.97 12.87
C SER A 67 28.16 13.21 11.79
N VAL A 68 27.34 12.22 12.16
CA VAL A 68 26.46 11.49 11.24
C VAL A 68 25.42 12.43 10.60
N VAL A 69 24.76 13.28 11.38
CA VAL A 69 23.78 14.25 10.86
C VAL A 69 24.43 15.26 9.91
N ARG A 70 25.64 15.72 10.24
CA ARG A 70 26.42 16.60 9.37
C ARG A 70 26.76 15.92 8.05
N LEU A 71 27.24 14.67 8.08
CA LEU A 71 27.56 13.90 6.86
C LEU A 71 26.35 13.70 5.96
N VAL A 72 25.18 13.39 6.53
CA VAL A 72 23.93 13.30 5.76
C VAL A 72 23.63 14.64 5.09
N THR A 73 23.71 15.74 5.84
CA THR A 73 23.41 17.09 5.33
C THR A 73 24.38 17.51 4.21
N GLU A 74 25.67 17.21 4.36
CA GLU A 74 26.70 17.46 3.35
C GLU A 74 26.45 16.64 2.08
N ALA A 75 26.18 15.34 2.21
CA ALA A 75 25.85 14.48 1.09
C ALA A 75 24.61 14.97 0.32
N GLU A 76 23.57 15.44 1.03
CA GLU A 76 22.39 16.04 0.39
C GLU A 76 22.71 17.32 -0.38
N ALA A 77 23.55 18.20 0.18
CA ALA A 77 23.99 19.43 -0.47
C ALA A 77 24.81 19.17 -1.74
N GLU A 78 25.74 18.21 -1.69
CA GLU A 78 26.53 17.76 -2.85
C GLU A 78 25.64 17.21 -3.96
N ALA A 79 24.70 16.33 -3.60
CA ALA A 79 23.78 15.74 -4.55
C ALA A 79 22.85 16.79 -5.18
N GLU A 80 22.39 17.78 -4.39
CA GLU A 80 21.58 18.88 -4.90
C GLU A 80 22.37 19.81 -5.83
N ALA A 81 23.66 20.05 -5.56
CA ALA A 81 24.54 20.80 -6.45
C ALA A 81 24.73 20.07 -7.79
N ALA A 82 25.05 18.78 -7.76
CA ALA A 82 25.23 17.95 -8.96
C ALA A 82 23.96 17.90 -9.83
N ALA A 83 22.78 17.81 -9.21
CA ALA A 83 21.50 17.84 -9.92
C ALA A 83 21.20 19.18 -10.62
N ARG A 84 21.64 20.30 -10.03
CA ARG A 84 21.45 21.64 -10.62
C ARG A 84 22.36 21.84 -11.84
N GLU A 85 23.55 21.24 -11.85
CA GLU A 85 24.50 21.31 -12.97
C GLU A 85 24.01 20.49 -14.17
N THR A 86 23.55 19.26 -13.93
CA THR A 86 22.95 18.41 -14.98
C THR A 86 21.65 18.99 -15.54
N GLY A 87 20.78 19.54 -14.69
CA GLY A 87 19.52 20.17 -15.12
C GLY A 87 19.66 21.47 -15.94
N ARG A 88 20.85 22.09 -15.97
CA ARG A 88 21.14 23.26 -16.83
C ARG A 88 21.54 22.88 -18.25
N GLY A 89 21.95 21.63 -18.49
CA GLY A 89 22.34 21.11 -19.81
C GLY A 89 21.17 20.66 -20.67
N GLU A 90 20.06 20.22 -20.07
CA GLU A 90 18.86 19.74 -20.78
C GLU A 90 17.81 20.85 -20.98
N GLY A 91 18.23 21.95 -21.60
CA GLY A 91 17.31 22.97 -22.09
C GLY A 91 16.67 22.58 -23.42
N GLY A 92 15.38 22.18 -23.42
CA GLY A 92 14.52 22.35 -24.60
C GLY A 92 14.07 21.13 -25.40
N GLY A 93 13.88 19.96 -24.79
CA GLY A 93 13.24 18.81 -25.46
C GLY A 93 11.75 18.69 -25.15
N LYS A 94 10.87 19.02 -26.12
CA LYS A 94 9.46 18.55 -26.11
C LYS A 94 9.45 17.03 -26.31
N ALA A 95 9.61 16.25 -25.25
CA ALA A 95 9.26 14.83 -25.24
C ALA A 95 7.98 14.65 -24.44
N GLY A 96 6.89 14.35 -25.15
CA GLY A 96 5.65 13.90 -24.53
C GLY A 96 5.83 12.48 -23.97
N ALA A 97 4.99 12.17 -22.98
CA ALA A 97 4.86 10.92 -22.23
C ALA A 97 5.92 10.72 -21.12
N ASP A 98 5.41 10.77 -19.87
CA ASP A 98 6.01 10.32 -18.61
C ASP A 98 6.89 11.32 -17.83
N ARG A 99 6.25 12.35 -17.28
CA ARG A 99 6.85 13.21 -16.24
C ARG A 99 6.90 12.44 -14.93
N VAL A 100 8.03 11.80 -14.63
CA VAL A 100 8.30 11.21 -13.33
C VAL A 100 8.13 12.28 -12.25
N ARG A 101 7.11 12.12 -11.41
CA ARG A 101 6.86 13.05 -10.30
C ARG A 101 7.69 12.61 -9.11
N ILE A 102 8.27 13.56 -8.37
CA ILE A 102 8.92 13.26 -7.10
C ILE A 102 7.82 12.79 -6.11
N PRO A 103 7.86 11.54 -5.61
CA PRO A 103 6.89 11.07 -4.64
C PRO A 103 6.95 11.91 -3.36
N ARG A 104 5.81 12.16 -2.72
CA ARG A 104 5.82 12.69 -1.35
C ARG A 104 6.40 11.63 -0.42
N ALA A 105 7.40 12.01 0.38
CA ALA A 105 7.88 11.16 1.46
C ALA A 105 6.71 10.82 2.38
N VAL A 106 6.67 9.58 2.86
CA VAL A 106 5.74 9.22 3.95
C VAL A 106 6.08 10.02 5.22
N GLY A 107 7.36 10.37 5.39
CA GLY A 107 7.87 10.91 6.65
C GLY A 107 8.04 9.79 7.67
N PHE A 108 8.62 10.11 8.82
CA PHE A 108 8.83 9.15 9.91
C PHE A 108 7.47 8.74 10.52
N PRO A 109 7.02 7.47 10.40
CA PRO A 109 5.69 7.06 10.86
C PRO A 109 5.53 7.15 12.39
N GLY A 110 6.64 7.07 13.13
CA GLY A 110 6.67 7.25 14.58
C GLY A 110 6.65 8.71 15.04
N GLY A 111 6.64 9.66 14.11
CA GLY A 111 6.74 11.09 14.39
C GLY A 111 5.52 11.60 15.18
N PRO A 112 5.71 12.48 16.18
CA PRO A 112 4.59 12.98 16.96
C PRO A 112 3.73 13.99 16.19
N GLU A 113 4.17 14.50 15.04
CA GLU A 113 3.56 15.62 14.33
C GLU A 113 2.07 15.39 14.02
N ALA A 114 1.71 14.23 13.45
CA ALA A 114 0.32 13.91 13.13
C ALA A 114 -0.55 13.78 14.40
N GLN A 115 0.00 13.19 15.47
CA GLN A 115 -0.68 13.01 16.75
C GLN A 115 -0.86 14.36 17.47
N VAL A 116 0.17 15.20 17.49
CA VAL A 116 0.17 16.54 18.09
C VAL A 116 -0.77 17.45 17.32
N GLY A 117 -0.73 17.43 15.98
CA GLY A 117 -1.66 18.19 15.14
C GLY A 117 -3.12 17.84 15.43
N ALA A 118 -3.45 16.54 15.51
CA ALA A 118 -4.79 16.09 15.87
C ALA A 118 -5.18 16.50 17.32
N ALA A 119 -4.26 16.36 18.28
CA ALA A 119 -4.50 16.76 19.67
C ALA A 119 -4.74 18.27 19.83
N VAL A 120 -3.96 19.10 19.13
CA VAL A 120 -4.15 20.55 19.06
C VAL A 120 -5.52 20.87 18.47
N GLN A 121 -5.96 20.14 17.44
CA GLN A 121 -7.29 20.35 16.85
C GLN A 121 -8.43 19.95 17.81
N VAL A 122 -8.26 18.88 18.61
CA VAL A 122 -9.21 18.52 19.69
C VAL A 122 -9.27 19.64 20.73
N ALA A 123 -8.12 20.10 21.23
CA ALA A 123 -8.05 21.17 22.22
C ALA A 123 -8.67 22.47 21.69
N GLY A 124 -8.35 22.84 20.45
CA GLY A 124 -8.94 24.00 19.78
C GLY A 124 -10.45 23.89 19.64
N SER A 125 -10.98 22.70 19.38
CA SER A 125 -12.42 22.44 19.30
C SER A 125 -13.11 22.56 20.67
N LEU A 126 -12.47 22.14 21.75
CA LEU A 126 -12.97 22.31 23.12
C LEU A 126 -13.00 23.79 23.53
N VAL A 127 -11.93 24.53 23.22
CA VAL A 127 -11.88 25.99 23.45
C VAL A 127 -12.98 26.70 22.64
N ALA A 128 -13.10 26.37 21.35
CA ALA A 128 -14.14 26.90 20.47
C ALA A 128 -15.56 26.62 21.00
N PHE A 129 -15.80 25.40 21.50
CA PHE A 129 -17.06 25.04 22.14
C PHE A 129 -17.33 25.90 23.39
N GLY A 130 -16.34 26.06 24.27
CA GLY A 130 -16.44 26.90 25.45
C GLY A 130 -16.76 28.36 25.12
N VAL A 131 -16.06 28.94 24.14
CA VAL A 131 -16.33 30.30 23.63
C VAL A 131 -17.73 30.39 23.01
N ALA A 132 -18.16 29.38 22.25
CA ALA A 132 -19.49 29.33 21.63
C ALA A 132 -20.61 29.31 22.67
N VAL A 133 -20.46 28.52 23.73
CA VAL A 133 -21.41 28.42 24.85
C VAL A 133 -21.42 29.71 25.66
N MET A 134 -20.25 30.25 25.98
CA MET A 134 -20.14 31.48 26.77
C MET A 134 -20.70 32.69 26.03
N GLY A 135 -20.43 32.84 24.73
CA GLY A 135 -20.99 33.93 23.92
C GLY A 135 -22.52 33.82 23.74
N ARG A 136 -23.05 32.58 23.66
CA ARG A 136 -24.50 32.33 23.67
C ARG A 136 -25.13 32.72 25.01
N LEU A 137 -24.52 32.34 26.13
CA LEU A 137 -24.97 32.70 27.47
C LEU A 137 -24.91 34.22 27.69
N ALA A 138 -23.86 34.87 27.18
CA ALA A 138 -23.66 36.31 27.25
C ALA A 138 -24.51 37.12 26.24
N ARG A 139 -25.32 36.47 25.40
CA ARG A 139 -26.16 37.08 24.35
C ARG A 139 -25.41 38.06 23.44
N ILE A 140 -24.13 37.80 23.18
CA ILE A 140 -23.32 38.63 22.29
C ILE A 140 -23.84 38.44 20.86
N PRO A 141 -24.08 39.51 20.08
CA PRO A 141 -24.46 39.38 18.69
C PRO A 141 -23.35 38.66 17.92
N GLY A 142 -23.66 37.48 17.37
CA GLY A 142 -22.74 36.67 16.58
C GLY A 142 -22.43 37.27 15.21
N LEU A 143 -21.34 36.79 14.60
CA LEU A 143 -21.07 37.09 13.20
C LEU A 143 -22.23 36.55 12.32
N PRO A 144 -22.59 37.24 11.23
CA PRO A 144 -23.67 36.80 10.36
C PRO A 144 -23.39 35.39 9.81
N PRO A 145 -24.37 34.47 9.83
CA PRO A 145 -24.21 33.09 9.38
C PRO A 145 -23.87 32.93 7.88
N ALA A 146 -23.84 34.04 7.14
CA ALA A 146 -23.36 34.10 5.76
C ALA A 146 -21.86 33.83 5.63
N VAL A 147 -21.04 34.21 6.62
CA VAL A 147 -19.58 34.10 6.55
C VAL A 147 -19.09 32.64 6.59
N PRO A 148 -19.56 31.76 7.51
CA PRO A 148 -19.22 30.33 7.48
C PRO A 148 -19.79 29.63 6.25
N ALA A 149 -21.00 29.98 5.83
CA ALA A 149 -21.63 29.38 4.66
C ALA A 149 -20.87 29.67 3.37
N LEU A 150 -20.36 30.90 3.20
CA LEU A 150 -19.48 31.26 2.09
C LEU A 150 -18.17 30.48 2.14
N LEU A 151 -17.55 30.35 3.32
CA LEU A 151 -16.30 29.61 3.49
C LEU A 151 -16.47 28.11 3.19
N GLU A 152 -17.53 27.48 3.72
CA GLU A 152 -17.88 26.07 3.47
C GLU A 152 -18.23 25.83 1.98
N LEU A 153 -18.90 26.77 1.32
CA LEU A 153 -19.20 26.68 -0.12
C LEU A 153 -17.93 26.80 -0.98
N THR A 154 -16.95 27.58 -0.51
CA THR A 154 -15.65 27.73 -1.17
C THR A 154 -14.83 26.45 -1.05
N GLU A 155 -14.82 25.84 0.15
CA GLU A 155 -14.21 24.52 0.41
C GLU A 155 -14.88 23.41 -0.41
N ALA A 156 -16.20 23.49 -0.61
CA ALA A 156 -16.95 22.52 -1.39
C ALA A 156 -16.81 22.65 -2.92
N THR A 157 -16.10 23.68 -3.41
CA THR A 157 -15.90 23.89 -4.85
C THR A 157 -14.52 23.37 -5.31
N PRO A 158 -14.44 22.22 -6.01
CA PRO A 158 -13.16 21.56 -6.30
C PRO A 158 -12.19 22.41 -7.13
N ARG A 159 -12.69 23.29 -8.01
CA ARG A 159 -11.84 24.18 -8.83
C ARG A 159 -11.09 25.25 -8.02
N LEU A 160 -11.66 25.71 -6.91
CA LEU A 160 -11.04 26.71 -6.03
C LEU A 160 -10.04 26.05 -5.08
N HIS A 161 -10.36 24.84 -4.61
CA HIS A 161 -9.42 23.99 -3.87
C HIS A 161 -8.16 23.69 -4.70
N ASP A 162 -8.31 23.29 -5.96
CA ASP A 162 -7.17 23.03 -6.85
C ASP A 162 -6.35 24.29 -7.17
N ALA A 163 -7.00 25.46 -7.23
CA ALA A 163 -6.32 26.74 -7.44
C ALA A 163 -5.53 27.20 -6.20
N ALA A 164 -6.06 26.99 -4.99
CA ALA A 164 -5.40 27.29 -3.73
C ALA A 164 -4.24 26.31 -3.46
N ALA A 165 -4.46 25.01 -3.69
CA ALA A 165 -3.43 23.98 -3.53
C ALA A 165 -2.23 24.18 -4.46
N ARG A 166 -2.44 24.76 -5.65
CA ARG A 166 -1.38 25.14 -6.60
C ARG A 166 -0.54 26.35 -6.15
N LYS A 167 -1.07 27.24 -5.31
CA LYS A 167 -0.36 28.46 -4.87
C LYS A 167 0.21 28.38 -3.45
N LEU A 168 -0.44 27.66 -2.53
CA LEU A 168 -0.01 27.58 -1.12
C LEU A 168 0.65 26.24 -0.75
N GLY A 169 0.58 25.23 -1.61
CA GLY A 169 1.03 23.87 -1.28
C GLY A 169 -0.05 23.10 -0.50
N ALA A 170 -0.20 21.80 -0.81
CA ALA A 170 -1.33 21.00 -0.32
C ALA A 170 -1.42 20.90 1.21
N ALA A 171 -0.29 20.84 1.93
CA ALA A 171 -0.28 20.72 3.38
C ALA A 171 -0.69 22.02 4.10
N ALA A 172 -0.33 23.19 3.54
CA ALA A 172 -0.71 24.48 4.10
C ALA A 172 -2.17 24.85 3.77
N ALA A 173 -2.68 24.37 2.64
CA ALA A 173 -4.08 24.53 2.26
C ALA A 173 -5.01 23.80 3.25
N ASP A 174 -4.71 22.54 3.60
CA ASP A 174 -5.55 21.74 4.50
C ASP A 174 -5.58 22.32 5.93
N VAL A 175 -4.43 22.78 6.45
CA VAL A 175 -4.33 23.40 7.79
C VAL A 175 -4.95 24.80 7.81
N GLY A 176 -4.77 25.59 6.75
CA GLY A 176 -5.34 26.94 6.62
C GLY A 176 -6.86 26.93 6.53
N TRP A 177 -7.44 26.01 5.77
CA TRP A 177 -8.90 25.86 5.64
C TRP A 177 -9.55 25.34 6.92
N ALA A 178 -8.96 24.34 7.58
CA ALA A 178 -9.45 23.85 8.86
C ALA A 178 -9.44 24.94 9.94
N THR A 179 -8.39 25.77 9.97
CA THR A 179 -8.26 26.88 10.92
C THR A 179 -9.26 28.01 10.62
N ALA A 180 -9.45 28.36 9.34
CA ALA A 180 -10.43 29.36 8.92
C ALA A 180 -11.86 28.92 9.22
N ASN A 181 -12.20 27.64 8.99
CA ASN A 181 -13.52 27.10 9.29
C ASN A 181 -13.78 27.05 10.80
N LEU A 182 -12.76 26.70 11.60
CA LEU A 182 -12.83 26.72 13.06
C LEU A 182 -13.09 28.14 13.60
N ILE A 183 -12.35 29.15 13.11
CA ILE A 183 -12.54 30.55 13.52
C ILE A 183 -13.95 31.03 13.15
N THR A 184 -14.39 30.73 11.94
CA THR A 184 -15.66 31.24 11.40
C THR A 184 -16.88 30.60 12.07
N THR A 185 -16.83 29.30 12.35
CA THR A 185 -17.90 28.59 13.09
C THR A 185 -17.93 28.97 14.57
N THR A 186 -16.78 29.20 15.21
CA THR A 186 -16.67 29.69 16.60
C THR A 186 -17.35 31.04 16.75
N LEU A 187 -17.15 31.93 15.79
CA LEU A 187 -17.72 33.28 15.79
C LEU A 187 -19.23 33.35 15.46
N THR A 188 -19.81 32.23 15.02
CA THR A 188 -21.27 32.11 14.79
C THR A 188 -22.03 31.65 16.04
N PHE A 189 -21.31 31.35 17.14
CA PHE A 189 -21.88 30.88 18.43
C PHE A 189 -22.85 29.68 18.29
N ARG A 190 -22.58 28.78 17.32
CA ARG A 190 -23.32 27.52 17.11
C ARG A 190 -22.48 26.34 17.64
N PRO A 191 -22.83 25.75 18.79
CA PRO A 191 -22.00 24.79 19.51
C PRO A 191 -21.88 23.43 18.79
N LEU A 192 -22.78 23.09 17.87
CA LEU A 192 -22.76 21.81 17.18
C LEU A 192 -21.57 21.66 16.20
N GLY A 193 -21.09 22.76 15.60
CA GLY A 193 -19.95 22.73 14.69
C GLY A 193 -18.65 22.27 15.38
N PRO A 194 -18.24 22.94 16.48
CA PRO A 194 -17.06 22.54 17.26
C PRO A 194 -17.13 21.12 17.81
N VAL A 195 -18.32 20.62 18.19
CA VAL A 195 -18.48 19.23 18.66
C VAL A 195 -18.15 18.24 17.54
N VAL A 196 -18.69 18.44 16.34
CA VAL A 196 -18.42 17.56 15.18
C VAL A 196 -16.94 17.61 14.79
N SER A 197 -16.34 18.80 14.75
CA SER A 197 -14.91 18.97 14.47
C SER A 197 -14.02 18.31 15.53
N GLY A 198 -14.41 18.42 16.81
CA GLY A 198 -13.70 17.79 17.92
C GLY A 198 -13.78 16.26 17.87
N LEU A 199 -14.95 15.70 17.56
CA LEU A 199 -15.12 14.26 17.35
C LEU A 199 -14.26 13.76 16.18
N LEU A 200 -14.26 14.48 15.06
CA LEU A 200 -13.44 14.11 13.90
C LEU A 200 -11.94 14.15 14.22
N ALA A 201 -11.51 15.19 14.95
CA ALA A 201 -10.13 15.32 15.41
C ALA A 201 -9.75 14.20 16.40
N ALA A 202 -10.68 13.77 17.25
CA ALA A 202 -10.46 12.65 18.16
C ALA A 202 -10.25 11.33 17.42
N VAL A 203 -11.03 11.04 16.37
CA VAL A 203 -10.85 9.85 15.54
C VAL A 203 -9.51 9.88 14.78
N ARG A 204 -9.11 11.05 14.25
CA ARG A 204 -7.77 11.22 13.64
C ARG A 204 -6.64 11.01 14.65
N TYR A 205 -6.84 11.45 15.89
CA TYR A 205 -5.88 11.23 16.96
C TYR A 205 -5.73 9.74 17.28
N THR A 206 -6.82 8.97 17.36
CA THR A 206 -6.74 7.53 17.62
C THR A 206 -6.10 6.76 16.46
N GLU A 207 -6.40 7.12 15.21
CA GLU A 207 -5.71 6.60 14.01
C GLU A 207 -4.19 6.87 14.09
N ALA A 208 -3.79 8.11 14.34
CA ALA A 208 -2.38 8.50 14.41
C ALA A 208 -1.66 7.81 15.58
N LYS A 209 -2.32 7.67 16.73
CA LYS A 209 -1.79 6.95 17.90
C LYS A 209 -1.59 5.47 17.62
N ALA A 210 -2.59 4.79 17.08
CA ALA A 210 -2.53 3.35 16.75
C ALA A 210 -1.42 3.08 15.71
N ARG A 211 -1.33 3.91 14.67
CA ARG A 211 -0.25 3.81 13.67
C ARG A 211 1.13 3.97 14.29
N ARG A 212 1.30 4.92 15.22
CA ARG A 212 2.57 5.14 15.92
C ARG A 212 2.96 3.93 16.78
N GLN A 213 1.99 3.33 17.47
CA GLN A 213 2.21 2.10 18.24
C GLN A 213 2.60 0.93 17.33
N ALA A 214 1.86 0.71 16.24
CA ALA A 214 2.21 -0.30 15.24
C ALA A 214 3.61 -0.09 14.67
N TRP A 215 4.02 1.17 14.41
CA TRP A 215 5.39 1.48 14.00
C TRP A 215 6.43 1.11 15.05
N GLN A 216 6.17 1.33 16.34
CA GLN A 216 7.10 0.94 17.41
C GLN A 216 7.28 -0.58 17.45
N ASP A 217 6.19 -1.34 17.33
CA ASP A 217 6.23 -2.80 17.28
C ASP A 217 6.98 -3.32 16.05
N TRP A 218 6.77 -2.68 14.90
CA TRP A 218 7.53 -2.98 13.68
C TRP A 218 9.00 -2.60 13.81
N ALA A 219 9.32 -1.44 14.38
CA ALA A 219 10.68 -1.00 14.57
C ALA A 219 11.49 -1.96 15.47
N LEU A 220 10.85 -2.56 16.48
CA LEU A 220 11.44 -3.63 17.29
C LEU A 220 11.74 -4.88 16.46
N ARG A 221 10.81 -5.30 15.59
CA ARG A 221 10.98 -6.50 14.73
C ARG A 221 12.01 -6.30 13.62
N LEU A 222 12.10 -5.08 13.08
CA LEU A 222 13.02 -4.71 12.01
C LEU A 222 14.42 -4.40 12.55
N GLY A 223 14.52 -3.91 13.79
CA GLY A 223 15.77 -3.54 14.43
C GLY A 223 16.78 -4.69 14.58
N GLY A 224 16.40 -5.95 14.43
CA GLY A 224 17.33 -7.10 14.46
C GLY A 224 17.70 -7.66 13.08
N ARG A 225 17.13 -7.14 11.99
CA ARG A 225 17.25 -7.73 10.65
C ARG A 225 17.98 -6.77 9.72
N ASP A 226 19.11 -7.21 9.17
CA ASP A 226 19.85 -6.41 8.21
C ASP A 226 19.11 -6.36 6.86
N GLY A 227 19.15 -5.19 6.23
CA GLY A 227 18.42 -4.86 5.01
C GLY A 227 16.93 -4.61 5.21
N ALA A 228 16.43 -4.62 6.45
CA ALA A 228 14.99 -4.49 6.73
C ALA A 228 14.44 -3.07 6.52
N TYR A 229 15.30 -2.05 6.60
CA TYR A 229 14.97 -0.65 6.31
C TYR A 229 15.37 -0.24 4.89
N ARG A 230 16.27 -0.98 4.22
CA ARG A 230 16.70 -0.68 2.85
C ARG A 230 15.52 -0.81 1.87
N HIS A 231 15.16 0.30 1.22
CA HIS A 231 14.13 0.29 0.19
C HIS A 231 14.30 1.46 -0.77
N ASP A 232 14.37 1.21 -2.07
CA ASP A 232 14.45 2.27 -3.07
C ASP A 232 13.11 3.02 -3.20
N ALA A 233 13.14 4.34 -3.40
CA ALA A 233 11.90 5.08 -3.63
C ALA A 233 11.24 4.59 -4.93
N ALA A 234 10.02 4.05 -4.82
CA ALA A 234 9.27 3.66 -6.01
C ALA A 234 9.01 4.89 -6.90
N PRO A 235 9.30 4.81 -8.21
CA PRO A 235 9.03 5.92 -9.13
C PRO A 235 7.54 6.23 -9.16
N ALA A 236 7.17 7.50 -8.93
CA ALA A 236 5.79 7.93 -9.07
C ALA A 236 5.52 8.33 -10.52
N HIS A 237 4.83 7.44 -11.23
CA HIS A 237 4.29 7.71 -12.56
C HIS A 237 3.03 8.57 -12.45
N GLU A 238 2.85 9.50 -13.40
CA GLU A 238 1.61 10.26 -13.48
C GLU A 238 0.49 9.33 -13.96
N ARG A 239 -0.63 9.31 -13.25
CA ARG A 239 -1.76 8.47 -13.66
C ARG A 239 -2.30 9.03 -14.98
N PRO A 240 -2.54 8.18 -16.01
CA PRO A 240 -3.04 8.64 -17.31
C PRO A 240 -4.36 9.41 -17.21
N THR A 241 -5.17 9.10 -16.21
CA THR A 241 -6.44 9.78 -15.92
C THR A 241 -6.55 10.19 -14.45
N PRO A 242 -7.26 11.28 -14.12
CA PRO A 242 -7.59 11.65 -12.74
C PRO A 242 -8.45 10.58 -12.06
N LEU A 243 -8.34 10.48 -10.72
CA LEU A 243 -9.13 9.51 -9.94
C LEU A 243 -10.62 9.74 -10.15
N PRO A 244 -11.42 8.68 -10.32
CA PRO A 244 -12.87 8.82 -10.42
C PRO A 244 -13.42 9.46 -9.14
N GLN A 245 -14.54 10.17 -9.28
CA GLN A 245 -15.21 10.74 -8.11
C GLN A 245 -15.84 9.63 -7.28
N GLY A 246 -15.50 9.58 -6.00
CA GLY A 246 -16.15 8.68 -5.04
C GLY A 246 -17.63 9.03 -4.82
N PRO A 247 -18.41 8.17 -4.14
CA PRO A 247 -19.83 8.39 -3.86
C PRO A 247 -20.13 9.75 -3.21
N ALA A 248 -19.34 10.15 -2.22
CA ALA A 248 -19.48 11.46 -1.57
C ALA A 248 -19.17 12.63 -2.52
N GLY A 249 -18.21 12.45 -3.44
CA GLY A 249 -17.89 13.43 -4.48
C GLY A 249 -19.03 13.58 -5.50
N ARG A 250 -19.61 12.47 -5.95
CA ARG A 250 -20.78 12.47 -6.86
C ARG A 250 -21.99 13.15 -6.22
N TYR A 251 -22.26 12.85 -4.95
CA TYR A 251 -23.31 13.52 -4.19
C TYR A 251 -23.03 15.02 -4.08
N ALA A 252 -21.81 15.42 -3.71
CA ALA A 252 -21.42 16.83 -3.61
C ALA A 252 -21.60 17.59 -4.94
N HIS A 253 -21.28 16.95 -6.07
CA HIS A 253 -21.44 17.54 -7.39
C HIS A 253 -22.89 17.91 -7.72
N ALA A 254 -23.87 17.15 -7.20
CA ALA A 254 -25.29 17.45 -7.36
C ALA A 254 -25.83 18.37 -6.23
N ALA A 255 -25.40 18.13 -5.00
CA ALA A 255 -25.91 18.81 -3.80
C ALA A 255 -25.49 20.28 -3.75
N VAL A 256 -24.26 20.62 -4.16
CA VAL A 256 -23.76 22.01 -4.11
C VAL A 256 -24.56 22.95 -5.02
N PRO A 257 -24.78 22.65 -6.32
CA PRO A 257 -25.66 23.47 -7.16
C PRO A 257 -27.11 23.53 -6.63
N ALA A 258 -27.63 22.42 -6.12
CA ALA A 258 -28.97 22.37 -5.53
C ALA A 258 -29.09 23.27 -4.29
N ALA A 259 -28.07 23.32 -3.44
CA ALA A 259 -28.01 24.19 -2.27
C ALA A 259 -27.99 25.68 -2.65
N VAL A 260 -27.24 26.04 -3.69
CA VAL A 260 -27.18 27.41 -4.22
C VAL A 260 -28.52 27.80 -4.87
N ALA A 261 -29.14 26.91 -5.63
CA ALA A 261 -30.47 27.13 -6.18
C ALA A 261 -31.52 27.29 -5.07
N GLY A 262 -31.48 26.41 -4.06
CA GLY A 262 -32.34 26.45 -2.88
C GLY A 262 -32.22 27.77 -2.12
N TYR A 263 -31.00 28.30 -1.97
CA TYR A 263 -30.77 29.63 -1.42
C TYR A 263 -31.49 30.72 -2.21
N GLY A 264 -31.33 30.74 -3.54
CA GLY A 264 -31.94 31.73 -4.41
C GLY A 264 -33.47 31.69 -4.37
N VAL A 265 -34.05 30.49 -4.50
CA VAL A 265 -35.51 30.28 -4.46
C VAL A 265 -36.08 30.66 -3.09
N THR A 266 -35.46 30.20 -2.01
CA THR A 266 -35.92 30.51 -0.65
C THR A 266 -35.81 32.01 -0.37
N GLY A 267 -34.71 32.64 -0.77
CA GLY A 267 -34.52 34.08 -0.64
C GLY A 267 -35.57 34.89 -1.40
N ALA A 268 -35.90 34.48 -2.63
CA ALA A 268 -36.94 35.13 -3.44
C ALA A 268 -38.34 34.94 -2.84
N LEU A 269 -38.67 33.72 -2.40
CA LEU A 269 -40.01 33.38 -1.90
C LEU A 269 -40.26 33.94 -0.49
N THR A 270 -39.31 33.79 0.43
CA THR A 270 -39.51 34.18 1.83
C THR A 270 -39.02 35.59 2.15
N ARG A 271 -38.35 36.27 1.21
CA ARG A 271 -37.69 37.58 1.40
C ARG A 271 -36.85 37.69 2.67
N SER A 272 -36.27 36.55 3.10
CA SER A 272 -35.53 36.42 4.35
C SER A 272 -34.18 35.81 4.06
N ARG A 273 -33.12 36.58 4.34
CA ARG A 273 -31.73 36.13 4.18
C ARG A 273 -31.42 34.96 5.11
N ASP A 274 -31.96 34.97 6.33
CA ASP A 274 -31.72 33.90 7.30
C ASP A 274 -32.32 32.56 6.85
N ARG A 275 -33.53 32.57 6.28
CA ARG A 275 -34.15 31.35 5.73
C ARG A 275 -33.44 30.87 4.48
N ALA A 276 -33.02 31.78 3.62
CA ALA A 276 -32.20 31.46 2.45
C ALA A 276 -30.89 30.79 2.87
N LEU A 277 -30.15 31.37 3.83
CA LEU A 277 -28.91 30.80 4.36
C LEU A 277 -29.13 29.44 5.01
N ALA A 278 -30.21 29.25 5.78
CA ALA A 278 -30.54 27.96 6.36
C ALA A 278 -30.76 26.89 5.29
N SER A 279 -31.42 27.22 4.18
CA SER A 279 -31.62 26.30 3.04
C SER A 279 -30.30 25.94 2.34
N MET A 280 -29.37 26.91 2.21
CA MET A 280 -28.03 26.65 1.67
C MET A 280 -27.25 25.69 2.56
N ILE A 281 -27.17 25.99 3.86
CA ILE A 281 -26.41 25.20 4.84
C ILE A 281 -26.92 23.76 4.89
N ALA A 282 -28.25 23.56 4.80
CA ALA A 282 -28.85 22.23 4.78
C ALA A 282 -28.45 21.38 3.56
N GLY A 283 -28.10 22.02 2.43
CA GLY A 283 -27.66 21.33 1.22
C GLY A 283 -26.17 20.98 1.16
N ILE A 284 -25.37 21.41 2.14
CA ILE A 284 -23.93 21.13 2.17
C ILE A 284 -23.68 19.67 2.60
N PRO A 285 -22.93 18.87 1.82
CA PRO A 285 -22.76 17.43 2.04
C PRO A 285 -21.80 17.07 3.19
N ARG A 286 -21.75 17.84 4.28
CA ARG A 286 -20.78 17.64 5.37
C ARG A 286 -20.84 16.25 5.98
N ALA A 287 -22.04 15.73 6.21
CA ALA A 287 -22.22 14.39 6.79
C ALA A 287 -21.57 13.29 5.94
N ALA A 288 -21.58 13.43 4.61
CA ALA A 288 -20.97 12.45 3.71
C ALA A 288 -19.44 12.42 3.85
N TRP A 289 -18.80 13.59 3.96
CA TRP A 289 -17.35 13.67 4.14
C TRP A 289 -16.90 13.29 5.54
N SER A 290 -17.62 13.72 6.58
CA SER A 290 -17.34 13.31 7.95
C SER A 290 -17.47 11.80 8.11
N GLY A 291 -18.49 11.18 7.51
CA GLY A 291 -18.66 9.72 7.53
C GLY A 291 -17.51 8.97 6.86
N LEU A 292 -17.09 9.42 5.67
CA LEU A 292 -15.93 8.84 4.96
C LEU A 292 -14.64 8.94 5.79
N GLU A 293 -14.39 10.12 6.37
CA GLU A 293 -13.20 10.36 7.17
C GLU A 293 -13.20 9.54 8.45
N THR A 294 -14.34 9.43 9.15
CA THR A 294 -14.48 8.59 10.33
C THR A 294 -14.27 7.11 9.97
N PHE A 295 -14.89 6.62 8.90
CA PHE A 295 -14.71 5.24 8.43
C PHE A 295 -13.23 4.94 8.13
N ALA A 296 -12.58 5.79 7.33
CA ALA A 296 -11.18 5.58 6.94
C ALA A 296 -10.24 5.57 8.15
N ALA A 297 -10.43 6.51 9.08
CA ALA A 297 -9.61 6.59 10.27
C ALA A 297 -9.84 5.42 11.24
N THR A 298 -11.09 4.95 11.39
CA THR A 298 -11.39 3.74 12.17
C THR A 298 -10.81 2.48 11.53
N VAL A 299 -10.86 2.33 10.20
CA VAL A 299 -10.19 1.23 9.49
C VAL A 299 -8.69 1.27 9.70
N GLY A 300 -8.07 2.46 9.59
CA GLY A 300 -6.63 2.64 9.85
C GLY A 300 -6.24 2.27 11.27
N GLN A 301 -7.02 2.72 12.25
CA GLN A 301 -6.86 2.33 13.65
C GLN A 301 -6.96 0.81 13.82
N CYS A 302 -8.05 0.19 13.34
CA CYS A 302 -8.30 -1.24 13.46
C CYS A 302 -7.24 -2.11 12.76
N ALA A 303 -6.67 -1.63 11.66
CA ALA A 303 -5.58 -2.30 10.96
C ALA A 303 -4.28 -2.21 11.78
N SER A 304 -3.96 -1.03 12.31
CA SER A 304 -2.78 -0.83 13.16
C SER A 304 -2.84 -1.54 14.49
N ASP A 305 -4.00 -1.58 15.14
CA ASP A 305 -4.22 -2.36 16.37
C ASP A 305 -4.03 -3.87 16.14
N ARG A 306 -4.21 -4.35 14.90
CA ARG A 306 -3.94 -5.73 14.47
C ARG A 306 -2.52 -5.95 13.94
N GLY A 307 -1.64 -4.95 14.08
CA GLY A 307 -0.24 -5.02 13.68
C GLY A 307 0.05 -4.67 12.21
N ALA A 308 -0.93 -4.18 11.45
CA ALA A 308 -0.71 -3.70 10.08
C ALA A 308 -0.25 -2.23 10.08
N LEU A 309 0.82 -1.94 9.34
CA LEU A 309 1.38 -0.59 9.26
C LEU A 309 0.83 0.17 8.05
N VAL A 310 -0.09 1.10 8.28
CA VAL A 310 -0.58 2.01 7.23
C VAL A 310 0.34 3.21 7.12
N LEU A 311 1.30 3.16 6.19
CA LEU A 311 2.25 4.24 5.97
C LEU A 311 1.56 5.54 5.54
N ARG A 312 0.62 5.46 4.58
CA ARG A 312 -0.09 6.59 4.00
C ARG A 312 -1.58 6.54 4.33
N PRO A 313 -2.06 7.27 5.35
CA PRO A 313 -3.47 7.33 5.72
C PRO A 313 -4.37 7.83 4.58
N GLU A 314 -3.82 8.59 3.62
CA GLU A 314 -4.54 9.09 2.45
C GLU A 314 -4.95 7.98 1.49
N ALA A 315 -4.29 6.82 1.53
CA ALA A 315 -4.69 5.65 0.76
C ALA A 315 -6.04 5.10 1.25
N LEU A 316 -6.28 5.11 2.57
CA LEU A 316 -7.54 4.64 3.15
C LEU A 316 -8.73 5.53 2.77
N ARG A 317 -8.48 6.83 2.61
CA ARG A 317 -9.48 7.82 2.16
C ARG A 317 -9.85 7.70 0.69
N ARG A 318 -9.26 6.73 -0.04
CA ARG A 318 -9.57 6.40 -1.43
C ARG A 318 -10.23 5.03 -1.58
N LEU A 319 -10.45 4.30 -0.49
CA LEU A 319 -11.11 2.98 -0.51
C LEU A 319 -12.49 3.05 -1.17
N ASP A 320 -13.18 4.19 -1.06
CA ASP A 320 -14.48 4.44 -1.68
C ASP A 320 -14.48 4.48 -3.22
N ARG A 321 -13.30 4.39 -3.84
CA ARG A 321 -13.09 4.48 -5.30
C ARG A 321 -12.38 3.26 -5.89
N ILE A 322 -12.05 2.27 -5.06
CA ILE A 322 -11.38 1.06 -5.53
C ILE A 322 -12.41 0.16 -6.19
N ASP A 323 -12.22 -0.11 -7.47
CA ASP A 323 -13.04 -1.03 -8.27
C ASP A 323 -12.28 -2.31 -8.67
N THR A 324 -10.95 -2.28 -8.55
CA THR A 324 -10.05 -3.33 -9.01
C THR A 324 -8.97 -3.59 -7.97
N VAL A 325 -8.78 -4.85 -7.60
CA VAL A 325 -7.71 -5.32 -6.72
C VAL A 325 -6.73 -6.16 -7.54
N VAL A 326 -5.48 -5.71 -7.62
CA VAL A 326 -4.40 -6.47 -8.25
C VAL A 326 -3.64 -7.22 -7.17
N LEU A 327 -3.63 -8.54 -7.23
CA LEU A 327 -2.91 -9.40 -6.31
C LEU A 327 -1.66 -9.94 -7.00
N ASP A 328 -0.50 -9.76 -6.38
CA ASP A 328 0.73 -10.44 -6.83
C ASP A 328 0.64 -11.91 -6.45
N ALA A 329 0.96 -12.81 -7.39
CA ALA A 329 0.91 -14.25 -7.14
C ALA A 329 1.76 -14.71 -5.94
N ARG A 330 2.84 -14.01 -5.60
CA ARG A 330 3.70 -14.30 -4.44
C ARG A 330 2.99 -14.09 -3.11
N VAL A 331 1.88 -13.35 -3.10
CA VAL A 331 1.03 -13.18 -1.90
C VAL A 331 0.08 -14.37 -1.72
N LEU A 332 -0.26 -15.06 -2.81
CA LEU A 332 -1.21 -16.18 -2.80
C LEU A 332 -0.51 -17.54 -2.73
N ALA A 333 0.67 -17.67 -3.32
CA ALA A 333 1.46 -18.90 -3.34
C ALA A 333 2.71 -18.77 -2.47
N THR A 334 3.14 -19.87 -1.87
CA THR A 334 4.37 -19.96 -1.07
C THR A 334 5.64 -19.98 -1.94
N GLY A 335 5.49 -20.20 -3.26
CA GLY A 335 6.60 -20.44 -4.19
C GLY A 335 7.05 -21.90 -4.24
N THR A 336 6.48 -22.76 -3.40
CA THR A 336 6.67 -24.21 -3.41
C THR A 336 5.52 -24.90 -4.15
N TRP A 337 5.75 -26.15 -4.54
CA TRP A 337 4.78 -26.99 -5.23
C TRP A 337 4.36 -28.14 -4.34
N THR A 338 3.14 -28.62 -4.52
CA THR A 338 2.62 -29.80 -3.82
C THR A 338 1.93 -30.73 -4.81
N VAL A 339 1.89 -32.02 -4.47
CA VAL A 339 1.25 -33.03 -5.30
C VAL A 339 -0.26 -32.91 -5.14
N GLY A 340 -0.96 -32.61 -6.24
CA GLY A 340 -2.41 -32.52 -6.26
C GLY A 340 -3.05 -33.87 -6.55
N THR A 341 -2.63 -34.49 -7.65
CA THR A 341 -3.16 -35.78 -8.13
C THR A 341 -2.04 -36.65 -8.68
N VAL A 342 -2.20 -37.96 -8.56
CA VAL A 342 -1.28 -38.95 -9.15
C VAL A 342 -2.12 -40.08 -9.76
N ALA A 343 -1.86 -40.37 -11.04
CA ALA A 343 -2.44 -41.50 -11.75
C ALA A 343 -1.33 -42.53 -12.04
N PRO A 344 -1.35 -43.71 -11.40
CA PRO A 344 -0.39 -44.77 -11.72
C PRO A 344 -0.64 -45.30 -13.13
N LEU A 345 0.44 -45.59 -13.86
CA LEU A 345 0.39 -46.25 -15.15
C LEU A 345 0.47 -47.76 -14.92
N ALA A 346 -0.56 -48.50 -15.34
CA ALA A 346 -0.56 -49.96 -15.18
C ALA A 346 0.63 -50.56 -15.94
N PRO A 347 1.48 -51.39 -15.31
CA PRO A 347 2.58 -52.03 -16.01
C PRO A 347 2.01 -52.96 -17.07
N GLY A 348 2.42 -52.76 -18.32
CA GLY A 348 2.13 -53.66 -19.42
C GLY A 348 2.56 -55.09 -19.07
N GLY A 349 1.60 -55.94 -18.74
CA GLY A 349 1.67 -57.39 -18.94
C GLY A 349 2.62 -58.23 -18.09
N THR A 350 3.29 -57.73 -17.05
CA THR A 350 4.10 -58.62 -16.17
C THR A 350 3.91 -58.36 -14.68
N ALA A 351 3.79 -59.47 -13.93
CA ALA A 351 3.41 -59.58 -12.53
C ALA A 351 4.47 -59.10 -11.53
N ALA A 352 5.09 -57.94 -11.78
CA ALA A 352 5.73 -57.16 -10.73
C ALA A 352 4.72 -56.12 -10.26
N ALA A 353 4.35 -56.16 -8.98
CA ALA A 353 3.57 -55.08 -8.38
C ALA A 353 4.35 -53.77 -8.59
N GLY A 354 3.73 -52.80 -9.27
CA GLY A 354 4.32 -51.49 -9.44
C GLY A 354 4.59 -50.83 -8.08
N PRO A 355 5.41 -49.75 -8.05
CA PRO A 355 5.63 -48.99 -6.82
C PRO A 355 4.28 -48.54 -6.23
N ASP A 356 4.18 -48.58 -4.91
CA ASP A 356 2.97 -48.15 -4.22
C ASP A 356 2.76 -46.63 -4.41
N LEU A 357 1.51 -46.19 -4.35
CA LEU A 357 1.15 -44.78 -4.53
C LEU A 357 1.83 -43.89 -3.48
N ASP A 358 2.03 -44.41 -2.27
CA ASP A 358 2.73 -43.72 -1.19
C ASP A 358 4.23 -43.58 -1.46
N GLU A 359 4.86 -44.58 -2.08
CA GLU A 359 6.27 -44.52 -2.52
C GLU A 359 6.43 -43.46 -3.62
N ILE A 360 5.52 -43.44 -4.59
CA ILE A 360 5.51 -42.44 -5.67
C ILE A 360 5.31 -41.03 -5.10
N HIS A 361 4.37 -40.84 -4.16
CA HIS A 361 4.18 -39.54 -3.49
C HIS A 361 5.42 -39.07 -2.73
N ALA A 362 6.08 -39.97 -1.98
CA ALA A 362 7.27 -39.64 -1.21
C ALA A 362 8.43 -39.19 -2.12
N VAL A 363 8.67 -39.93 -3.20
CA VAL A 363 9.72 -39.60 -4.19
C VAL A 363 9.43 -38.28 -4.88
N ILE A 364 8.18 -38.04 -5.29
CA ILE A 364 7.79 -36.76 -5.91
C ILE A 364 8.04 -35.60 -4.94
N HIS A 365 7.67 -35.75 -3.67
CA HIS A 365 7.89 -34.71 -2.66
C HIS A 365 9.39 -34.46 -2.41
N GLU A 366 10.21 -35.50 -2.34
CA GLU A 366 11.66 -35.38 -2.12
C GLU A 366 12.34 -34.67 -3.29
N LEU A 367 11.97 -35.00 -4.53
CA LEU A 367 12.57 -34.41 -5.73
C LEU A 367 12.16 -32.94 -5.94
N ILE A 368 10.97 -32.54 -5.51
CA ILE A 368 10.43 -31.19 -5.74
C ILE A 368 10.86 -30.19 -4.65
N ASP A 369 11.24 -30.67 -3.47
CA ASP A 369 11.57 -29.79 -2.36
C ASP A 369 12.72 -28.83 -2.76
N GLY A 370 12.43 -27.53 -2.72
CA GLY A 370 13.38 -26.47 -3.08
C GLY A 370 13.70 -26.31 -4.57
N THR A 371 13.07 -27.05 -5.49
CA THR A 371 13.43 -27.04 -6.93
C THR A 371 12.24 -26.70 -7.84
N ASP A 372 12.48 -26.02 -8.97
CA ASP A 372 11.42 -25.72 -9.94
C ASP A 372 11.05 -26.98 -10.74
N PRO A 373 9.79 -27.44 -10.70
CA PRO A 373 9.32 -28.60 -11.47
C PRO A 373 9.29 -28.35 -13.00
N ALA A 374 9.80 -27.20 -13.47
CA ALA A 374 10.07 -26.96 -14.88
C ALA A 374 11.21 -27.78 -15.45
N GLN A 375 12.11 -28.24 -14.60
CA GLN A 375 13.30 -28.95 -15.03
C GLN A 375 13.06 -30.45 -14.91
N SER A 376 13.73 -31.22 -15.76
CA SER A 376 13.81 -32.66 -15.55
C SER A 376 14.65 -32.91 -14.30
N LEU A 377 14.08 -33.63 -13.33
CA LEU A 377 14.73 -33.92 -12.05
C LEU A 377 15.03 -35.41 -12.00
N GLU A 378 16.28 -35.80 -11.75
CA GLU A 378 16.67 -37.21 -11.66
C GLU A 378 17.43 -37.47 -10.35
N GLN A 379 16.97 -38.45 -9.56
CA GLN A 379 17.64 -38.87 -8.33
C GLN A 379 17.31 -40.33 -8.02
N GLY A 380 18.33 -41.14 -7.70
CA GLY A 380 18.12 -42.50 -7.18
C GLY A 380 17.37 -43.46 -8.10
N GLY A 381 17.53 -43.35 -9.43
CA GLY A 381 16.83 -44.19 -10.42
C GLY A 381 15.42 -43.69 -10.77
N TRP A 382 14.96 -42.61 -10.13
CA TRP A 382 13.72 -41.93 -10.45
C TRP A 382 13.99 -40.66 -11.24
N ALA A 383 13.11 -40.38 -12.20
CA ALA A 383 13.12 -39.17 -13.00
C ALA A 383 11.72 -38.56 -13.06
N LEU A 384 11.62 -37.25 -12.84
CA LEU A 384 10.44 -36.45 -13.09
C LEU A 384 10.65 -35.64 -14.36
N ARG A 385 9.84 -35.88 -15.38
CA ARG A 385 9.94 -35.20 -16.66
C ARG A 385 8.71 -34.34 -16.90
N PRO A 386 8.84 -33.03 -17.18
CA PRO A 386 7.69 -32.20 -17.51
C PRO A 386 7.06 -32.66 -18.82
N LEU A 387 5.74 -32.85 -18.79
CA LEU A 387 4.91 -33.09 -19.96
C LEU A 387 4.50 -31.72 -20.52
N THR A 388 5.43 -31.04 -21.20
CA THR A 388 5.09 -29.89 -22.05
C THR A 388 4.45 -30.40 -23.34
N GLU A 389 3.58 -29.57 -23.94
CA GLU A 389 2.76 -29.86 -25.13
C GLU A 389 3.29 -30.96 -26.07
N ARG A 390 2.37 -31.81 -26.54
CA ARG A 390 2.39 -32.95 -27.49
C ARG A 390 3.64 -33.23 -28.37
N GLN A 391 4.51 -32.26 -28.64
CA GLN A 391 5.72 -32.37 -29.45
C GLN A 391 6.93 -33.00 -28.73
N ASP A 392 7.00 -32.96 -27.39
CA ASP A 392 8.10 -33.62 -26.64
C ASP A 392 7.81 -35.10 -26.32
N ALA A 393 6.58 -35.57 -26.50
CA ALA A 393 6.23 -36.99 -26.32
C ALA A 393 6.86 -37.90 -27.40
N GLU A 394 7.28 -37.34 -28.54
CA GLU A 394 8.04 -38.02 -29.60
C GLU A 394 9.57 -37.78 -29.50
N ALA A 395 10.03 -36.88 -28.61
CA ALA A 395 11.45 -36.54 -28.49
C ALA A 395 12.19 -37.50 -27.53
N GLU A 396 12.67 -38.60 -28.11
CA GLU A 396 13.77 -39.45 -27.63
C GLU A 396 13.71 -39.88 -26.14
N LEU A 397 12.83 -40.83 -25.84
CA LEU A 397 13.07 -41.79 -24.76
C LEU A 397 14.29 -42.65 -25.16
N PRO A 398 15.40 -42.68 -24.39
CA PRO A 398 16.52 -43.54 -24.72
C PRO A 398 16.19 -44.99 -24.34
N GLY A 399 15.96 -45.82 -25.37
CA GLY A 399 15.97 -47.29 -25.29
C GLY A 399 14.61 -47.97 -25.41
N ASP A 400 14.43 -48.71 -26.50
CA ASP A 400 13.63 -49.94 -26.75
C ASP A 400 12.23 -50.14 -26.10
N ALA A 401 11.60 -49.10 -25.57
CA ALA A 401 10.20 -49.11 -25.19
C ALA A 401 9.50 -47.86 -25.73
N GLU A 402 8.91 -47.97 -26.91
CA GLU A 402 7.80 -47.13 -27.38
C GLU A 402 6.59 -47.33 -26.44
N ALA A 403 6.72 -46.93 -25.18
CA ALA A 403 5.62 -46.90 -24.23
C ALA A 403 4.88 -45.58 -24.46
N GLU A 404 4.06 -45.54 -25.52
CA GLU A 404 3.05 -44.50 -25.66
C GLU A 404 2.26 -44.41 -24.36
N LEU A 405 2.13 -43.18 -23.83
CA LEU A 405 1.25 -42.91 -22.69
C LEU A 405 -0.15 -43.47 -23.03
N PRO A 406 -0.74 -44.32 -22.16
CA PRO A 406 -2.11 -44.78 -22.36
C PRO A 406 -3.04 -43.60 -22.63
N ALA A 407 -3.94 -43.73 -23.61
CA ALA A 407 -4.81 -42.64 -24.04
C ALA A 407 -5.60 -42.01 -22.87
N GLU A 408 -5.97 -42.82 -21.87
CA GLU A 408 -6.63 -42.35 -20.64
C GLU A 408 -5.71 -41.46 -19.78
N ALA A 409 -4.43 -41.81 -19.64
CA ALA A 409 -3.46 -41.01 -18.89
C ALA A 409 -3.08 -39.71 -19.61
N ALA A 410 -3.01 -39.75 -20.95
CA ALA A 410 -2.81 -38.56 -21.77
C ALA A 410 -3.99 -37.59 -21.68
N ALA A 411 -5.24 -38.11 -21.70
CA ALA A 411 -6.44 -37.30 -21.52
C ALA A 411 -6.51 -36.68 -20.11
N LEU A 412 -6.15 -37.45 -19.07
CA LEU A 412 -6.06 -36.94 -17.70
C LEU A 412 -4.98 -35.86 -17.54
N ALA A 413 -3.82 -36.05 -18.17
CA ALA A 413 -2.75 -35.05 -18.19
C ALA A 413 -3.23 -33.75 -18.85
N GLU A 414 -3.94 -33.84 -19.97
CA GLU A 414 -4.50 -32.67 -20.66
C GLU A 414 -5.54 -31.96 -19.79
N GLU A 415 -6.46 -32.70 -19.16
CA GLU A 415 -7.44 -32.14 -18.22
C GLU A 415 -6.77 -31.41 -17.05
N TRP A 416 -5.74 -32.00 -16.45
CA TRP A 416 -5.02 -31.37 -15.33
C TRP A 416 -4.25 -30.12 -15.76
N ALA A 417 -3.65 -30.13 -16.97
CA ALA A 417 -3.02 -28.96 -17.55
C ALA A 417 -4.05 -27.84 -17.83
N GLU A 418 -5.25 -28.19 -18.29
CA GLU A 418 -6.38 -27.27 -18.44
C GLU A 418 -6.86 -26.71 -17.09
N GLN A 419 -6.80 -27.49 -16.02
CA GLN A 419 -7.10 -27.02 -14.66
C GLN A 419 -5.96 -26.18 -14.05
N GLY A 420 -4.83 -26.07 -14.74
CA GLY A 420 -3.70 -25.25 -14.32
C GLY A 420 -2.70 -25.98 -13.41
N ALA A 421 -2.76 -27.31 -13.36
CA ALA A 421 -1.71 -28.12 -12.78
C ALA A 421 -0.53 -28.25 -13.76
N ARG A 422 0.66 -28.41 -13.21
CA ARG A 422 1.84 -28.77 -13.98
C ARG A 422 1.97 -30.29 -13.99
N VAL A 423 1.90 -30.89 -15.17
CA VAL A 423 1.91 -32.34 -15.31
C VAL A 423 3.33 -32.86 -15.50
N LEU A 424 3.69 -33.86 -14.71
CA LEU A 424 4.97 -34.55 -14.77
C LEU A 424 4.75 -36.03 -15.06
N LEU A 425 5.62 -36.59 -15.90
CA LEU A 425 5.79 -38.02 -16.06
C LEU A 425 6.79 -38.52 -15.00
N VAL A 426 6.37 -39.49 -14.20
CA VAL A 426 7.22 -40.18 -13.24
C VAL A 426 7.79 -41.41 -13.91
N VAL A 427 9.11 -41.48 -13.97
CA VAL A 427 9.88 -42.55 -14.61
C VAL A 427 10.75 -43.21 -13.56
N ARG A 428 10.79 -44.54 -13.55
CA ARG A 428 11.68 -45.35 -12.70
C ARG A 428 12.49 -46.28 -13.60
N ASP A 429 13.82 -46.21 -13.49
CA ASP A 429 14.75 -47.04 -14.28
C ASP A 429 14.44 -47.02 -15.79
N GLY A 430 14.07 -45.84 -16.31
CA GLY A 430 13.71 -45.63 -17.72
C GLY A 430 12.28 -46.04 -18.11
N ARG A 431 11.45 -46.54 -17.18
CA ARG A 431 10.05 -46.92 -17.45
C ARG A 431 9.05 -45.94 -16.85
N PRO A 432 8.04 -45.47 -17.61
CA PRO A 432 6.99 -44.61 -17.07
C PRO A 432 6.11 -45.39 -16.09
N VAL A 433 5.97 -44.89 -14.86
CA VAL A 433 5.23 -45.56 -13.77
C VAL A 433 4.01 -44.78 -13.30
N ALA A 434 4.00 -43.45 -13.47
CA ALA A 434 2.84 -42.62 -13.12
C ALA A 434 2.86 -41.28 -13.85
N VAL A 435 1.69 -40.63 -13.88
CA VAL A 435 1.54 -39.22 -14.24
C VAL A 435 1.11 -38.47 -12.99
N ALA A 436 1.78 -37.35 -12.68
CA ALA A 436 1.50 -36.55 -11.49
C ALA A 436 1.14 -35.11 -11.88
N GLY A 437 0.04 -34.60 -11.32
CA GLY A 437 -0.36 -33.20 -11.41
C GLY A 437 0.14 -32.43 -10.19
N LEU A 438 1.08 -31.50 -10.41
CA LEU A 438 1.57 -30.58 -9.39
C LEU A 438 0.80 -29.28 -9.39
N VAL A 439 0.53 -28.76 -8.20
CA VAL A 439 -0.12 -27.46 -8.02
C VAL A 439 0.71 -26.56 -7.12
N PRO A 440 0.72 -25.22 -7.35
CA PRO A 440 1.39 -24.30 -6.46
C PRO A 440 0.80 -24.40 -5.05
N GLN A 441 1.64 -24.50 -4.03
CA GLN A 441 1.17 -24.49 -2.65
C GLN A 441 0.68 -23.09 -2.30
N LEU A 442 -0.56 -23.01 -1.79
CA LEU A 442 -1.18 -21.74 -1.43
C LEU A 442 -0.78 -21.33 -0.02
N GLN A 443 -0.74 -20.02 0.20
CA GLN A 443 -0.73 -19.45 1.54
C GLN A 443 -2.03 -19.81 2.27
N PRO A 444 -2.02 -20.07 3.59
CA PRO A 444 -3.20 -20.51 4.34
C PRO A 444 -4.44 -19.61 4.22
N LEU A 445 -4.24 -18.31 3.94
CA LEU A 445 -5.31 -17.33 3.81
C LEU A 445 -5.57 -16.89 2.36
N ALA A 446 -4.97 -17.53 1.36
CA ALA A 446 -5.05 -17.11 -0.04
C ALA A 446 -6.51 -17.07 -0.55
N GLU A 447 -7.29 -18.11 -0.29
CA GLU A 447 -8.71 -18.18 -0.69
C GLU A 447 -9.55 -17.08 -0.03
N HIS A 448 -9.32 -16.83 1.26
CA HIS A 448 -10.01 -15.78 2.00
C HIS A 448 -9.65 -14.39 1.48
N LEU A 449 -8.39 -14.18 1.09
CA LEU A 449 -7.93 -12.92 0.50
C LEU A 449 -8.58 -12.68 -0.86
N VAL A 450 -8.63 -13.68 -1.73
CA VAL A 450 -9.27 -13.58 -3.04
C VAL A 450 -10.78 -13.35 -2.90
N ARG A 451 -11.43 -14.04 -1.96
CA ARG A 451 -12.85 -13.85 -1.67
C ARG A 451 -13.15 -12.41 -1.21
N ALA A 452 -12.38 -11.90 -0.26
CA ALA A 452 -12.51 -10.52 0.19
C ALA A 452 -12.25 -9.51 -0.95
N ALA A 453 -11.27 -9.78 -1.81
CA ALA A 453 -10.99 -8.94 -2.97
C ALA A 453 -12.15 -8.92 -3.99
N ARG A 454 -12.83 -10.06 -4.20
CA ARG A 454 -14.02 -10.16 -5.07
C ARG A 454 -15.21 -9.37 -4.55
N GLU A 455 -15.36 -9.26 -3.24
CA GLU A 455 -16.41 -8.42 -2.64
C GLU A 455 -16.18 -6.92 -2.93
N CYS A 456 -14.95 -6.50 -3.19
CA CYS A 456 -14.60 -5.13 -3.55
C CYS A 456 -14.80 -4.81 -5.05
N GLY A 457 -14.63 -5.80 -5.94
CA GLY A 457 -14.77 -5.60 -7.38
C GLY A 457 -13.98 -6.60 -8.23
N ARG A 458 -13.40 -6.11 -9.34
CA ARG A 458 -12.60 -6.95 -10.25
C ARG A 458 -11.30 -7.35 -9.57
N VAL A 459 -10.94 -8.63 -9.63
CA VAL A 459 -9.66 -9.12 -9.13
C VAL A 459 -8.78 -9.52 -10.31
N VAL A 460 -7.54 -9.07 -10.32
CA VAL A 460 -6.55 -9.40 -11.35
C VAL A 460 -5.33 -10.00 -10.65
N LEU A 461 -4.88 -11.16 -11.14
CA LEU A 461 -3.65 -11.78 -10.68
C LEU A 461 -2.48 -11.26 -11.52
N ALA A 462 -1.43 -10.76 -10.86
CA ALA A 462 -0.20 -10.32 -11.51
C ALA A 462 0.92 -11.34 -11.28
N GLY A 463 1.45 -11.87 -12.38
CA GLY A 463 2.52 -12.86 -12.36
C GLY A 463 2.09 -14.23 -11.83
N GLY A 464 3.08 -15.05 -11.49
CA GLY A 464 2.86 -16.38 -10.91
C GLY A 464 2.97 -17.54 -11.90
N PRO A 465 2.94 -18.78 -11.37
CA PRO A 465 2.96 -19.97 -12.20
C PRO A 465 1.69 -20.05 -13.06
N PRO A 466 1.80 -20.63 -14.28
CA PRO A 466 0.66 -20.85 -15.15
C PRO A 466 -0.42 -21.65 -14.41
N GLY A 467 -1.69 -21.29 -14.60
CA GLY A 467 -2.82 -21.99 -13.99
C GLY A 467 -3.26 -21.51 -12.60
N LEU A 468 -2.46 -20.71 -11.89
CA LEU A 468 -2.83 -20.22 -10.55
C LEU A 468 -4.15 -19.41 -10.54
N HIS A 469 -4.41 -18.63 -11.60
CA HIS A 469 -5.66 -17.88 -11.76
C HIS A 469 -6.89 -18.81 -11.86
N ARG A 470 -6.78 -19.95 -12.55
CA ARG A 470 -7.88 -20.93 -12.73
C ARG A 470 -8.30 -21.54 -11.41
N ARG A 471 -7.35 -21.81 -10.51
CA ARG A 471 -7.62 -22.34 -9.17
C ARG A 471 -8.51 -21.41 -8.34
N PHE A 472 -8.39 -20.11 -8.58
CA PHE A 472 -9.25 -19.11 -7.93
C PHE A 472 -10.47 -18.73 -8.77
N GLY A 473 -10.61 -19.23 -10.01
CA GLY A 473 -11.63 -18.81 -10.97
C GLY A 473 -11.49 -17.34 -11.38
N LEU A 474 -10.25 -16.86 -11.48
CA LEU A 474 -9.92 -15.50 -11.91
C LEU A 474 -9.56 -15.50 -13.39
N ASP A 475 -9.88 -14.37 -14.06
CA ASP A 475 -9.51 -14.10 -15.45
C ASP A 475 -8.03 -13.73 -15.60
#